data_AF-A0A075HDW6-F1
#
_entry.id   AF-A0A075HDW6-F1
#
_cell.length_a   1.000
_cell.length_b   1.000
_cell.length_c   1.000
_cell.angle_alpha   90.00
_cell.angle_beta   90.00
_cell.angle_gamma   90.00
#
_symmetry.space_group_name_H-M   'P 1'
#
loop_
_entity.id
_entity.type
_entity.pdbx_description
1 polymer ?
#
loop_
_entity_poly.entity_id
_entity_poly.type
_entity_poly.pdbx_seq_one_letter_code
_entity_poly.pdbx_strand_id
1 'polypeptide(L)'
;MPFWIRDLAKMWITEPLVTDKDFGRAIGYLIEHEVIKIPYTEPEGNSITNIPDWVKTNAEWWITGKISDTEFTVALQYLIKKGIILVNLPTV
;
A
#
# COMPACT_ATOMS: atom_id res chain seq x y z
N MET A 1 -4.08 5.96 10.04
CA MET A 1 -4.58 5.68 8.67
C MET A 1 -6.09 5.80 8.64
N PRO A 2 -6.73 6.09 7.49
CA PRO A 2 -8.18 5.99 7.36
C PRO A 2 -8.68 4.57 7.60
N PHE A 3 -9.81 4.41 8.29
CA PHE A 3 -10.35 3.09 8.67
C PHE A 3 -10.65 2.20 7.47
N TRP A 4 -11.13 2.79 6.36
CA TRP A 4 -11.48 2.06 5.14
C TRP A 4 -10.29 1.31 4.51
N ILE A 5 -9.05 1.75 4.76
CA ILE A 5 -7.85 1.04 4.28
C ILE A 5 -7.64 -0.27 5.04
N ARG A 6 -7.99 -0.32 6.34
CA ARG A 6 -7.93 -1.58 7.11
C ARG A 6 -8.94 -2.57 6.58
N ASP A 7 -10.15 -2.11 6.26
CA ASP A 7 -11.20 -2.95 5.69
C ASP A 7 -10.78 -3.46 4.30
N LEU A 8 -10.18 -2.60 3.48
CA LEU A 8 -9.65 -2.99 2.18
C LEU A 8 -8.48 -3.98 2.29
N ALA A 9 -7.55 -3.79 3.23
CA ALA A 9 -6.46 -4.73 3.48
C ALA A 9 -6.96 -6.08 3.96
N LYS A 10 -8.00 -6.09 4.81
CA LYS A 10 -8.66 -7.32 5.22
C LYS A 10 -9.23 -8.05 4.02
N MET A 11 -10.01 -7.37 3.18
CA MET A 11 -10.54 -7.96 1.95
C MET A 11 -9.43 -8.46 1.03
N TRP A 12 -8.35 -7.71 0.86
CA TRP A 12 -7.19 -8.10 0.04
C TRP A 12 -6.50 -9.39 0.53
N ILE A 13 -6.53 -9.67 1.82
CA ILE A 13 -5.91 -10.85 2.43
C ILE A 13 -6.88 -12.03 2.48
N THR A 14 -8.13 -11.78 2.88
CA THR A 14 -9.08 -12.85 3.21
C THR A 14 -10.00 -13.22 2.07
N GLU A 15 -10.17 -12.33 1.08
CA GLU A 15 -11.16 -12.49 0.02
C GLU A 15 -10.53 -12.25 -1.36
N PRO A 16 -10.80 -13.09 -2.38
CA PRO A 16 -10.29 -12.89 -3.72
C PRO A 16 -10.95 -11.70 -4.45
N LEU A 17 -11.75 -10.89 -3.77
CA LEU A 17 -12.48 -9.74 -4.32
C LEU A 17 -11.60 -8.52 -4.53
N VAL A 18 -10.54 -8.37 -3.72
CA VAL A 18 -9.60 -7.25 -3.83
C VAL A 18 -8.28 -7.79 -4.33
N THR A 19 -7.83 -7.31 -5.49
CA THR A 19 -6.55 -7.72 -6.07
C THR A 19 -5.40 -6.82 -5.57
N ASP A 20 -4.16 -7.26 -5.78
CA ASP A 20 -2.97 -6.43 -5.55
C ASP A 20 -3.06 -5.07 -6.26
N LYS A 21 -3.70 -5.02 -7.44
CA LYS A 21 -3.95 -3.80 -8.19
C LYS A 21 -4.94 -2.88 -7.50
N ASP A 22 -6.00 -3.42 -6.91
CA ASP A 22 -7.01 -2.63 -6.20
C ASP A 22 -6.45 -2.09 -4.89
N PHE A 23 -5.69 -2.91 -4.15
CA PHE A 23 -4.98 -2.45 -2.97
C PHE A 23 -3.93 -1.37 -3.31
N GLY A 24 -3.12 -1.59 -4.36
CA GLY A 24 -2.15 -0.61 -4.83
C GLY A 24 -2.77 0.72 -5.25
N ARG A 25 -3.96 0.72 -5.87
CA ARG A 25 -4.71 1.96 -6.18
C ARG A 25 -5.09 2.74 -4.93
N ALA A 26 -5.53 2.06 -3.87
CA ALA A 26 -5.83 2.71 -2.61
C ALA A 26 -4.59 3.33 -1.95
N ILE A 27 -3.43 2.66 -2.04
CA ILE A 27 -2.16 3.25 -1.59
C ILE A 27 -1.80 4.48 -2.41
N GLY A 28 -1.98 4.45 -3.74
CA GLY A 28 -1.82 5.61 -4.61
C GLY A 28 -2.70 6.79 -4.19
N TYR A 29 -3.98 6.53 -3.91
CA TYR A 29 -4.92 7.53 -3.40
C TYR A 29 -4.43 8.15 -2.07
N LEU A 30 -3.92 7.35 -1.13
CA LEU A 30 -3.40 7.88 0.13
C LEU A 30 -2.18 8.80 -0.05
N ILE A 31 -1.36 8.54 -1.06
CA ILE A 31 -0.19 9.37 -1.38
C ILE A 31 -0.64 10.66 -2.05
N GLU A 32 -1.54 10.56 -3.04
CA GLU A 32 -2.13 11.70 -3.75
C GLU A 32 -2.80 12.70 -2.80
N HIS A 33 -3.53 12.20 -1.81
CA HIS A 33 -4.18 13.02 -0.79
C HIS A 33 -3.29 13.37 0.42
N GLU A 34 -1.97 13.22 0.30
CA GLU A 34 -0.97 13.53 1.34
C GLU A 34 -1.18 12.84 2.70
N VAL A 35 -1.97 11.75 2.75
CA VAL A 35 -2.17 10.93 3.96
C VAL A 35 -0.91 10.14 4.27
N ILE A 36 -0.25 9.62 3.22
CA ILE A 36 1.08 9.01 3.30
C ILE A 36 2.07 9.97 2.61
N LYS A 37 2.94 10.59 3.41
CA LYS A 37 4.02 11.44 2.88
C LYS A 37 5.24 10.61 2.54
N ILE A 38 5.50 10.42 1.26
CA ILE A 38 6.77 9.87 0.77
C ILE A 38 7.72 11.03 0.45
N PRO A 39 8.95 11.05 1.02
CA PRO A 39 9.94 12.06 0.67
C PRO A 39 10.49 11.76 -0.73
N TYR A 40 9.96 12.48 -1.73
CA TYR A 40 10.41 12.54 -3.13
C TYR A 40 10.88 11.20 -3.72
N THR A 41 9.95 10.48 -4.35
CA THR A 41 10.29 9.36 -5.22
C THR A 41 9.48 9.54 -6.49
N GLU A 42 10.13 9.75 -7.63
CA GLU A 42 9.50 9.52 -8.92
C GLU A 42 9.27 8.01 -9.03
N PRO A 43 8.01 7.51 -9.03
CA PRO A 43 7.79 6.09 -9.27
C PRO A 43 8.22 5.80 -10.72
N GLU A 44 9.41 5.23 -10.90
CA GLU A 44 9.83 4.67 -12.18
C GLU A 44 9.02 3.40 -12.45
N GLY A 45 7.78 3.54 -12.93
CA GLY A 45 6.99 2.35 -13.27
C GLY A 45 5.52 2.63 -13.56
N ASN A 46 5.17 2.55 -14.85
CA ASN A 46 3.80 2.52 -15.33
C ASN A 46 3.17 1.14 -15.14
N SER A 47 2.94 0.68 -13.91
CA SER A 47 1.96 -0.39 -13.57
C SER A 47 2.14 -0.92 -12.16
N ILE A 48 1.02 -1.15 -11.45
CA ILE A 48 0.98 -2.02 -10.27
C ILE A 48 1.09 -3.46 -10.81
N THR A 49 2.31 -4.00 -10.87
CA THR A 49 2.57 -5.26 -11.59
C THR A 49 2.60 -6.51 -10.71
N ASN A 50 2.67 -6.38 -9.38
CA ASN A 50 2.32 -7.42 -8.38
C ASN A 50 2.83 -6.97 -6.99
N ILE A 51 2.06 -7.24 -5.94
CA ILE A 51 2.51 -6.98 -4.56
C ILE A 51 3.07 -8.30 -3.98
N PRO A 52 4.33 -8.34 -3.50
CA PRO A 52 4.90 -9.57 -2.95
C PRO A 52 4.12 -10.13 -1.76
N ASP A 53 4.11 -11.45 -1.60
CA ASP A 53 3.35 -12.12 -0.52
C ASP A 53 3.79 -11.70 0.88
N TRP A 54 5.06 -11.38 1.11
CA TRP A 54 5.51 -10.90 2.42
C TRP A 54 4.90 -9.53 2.79
N VAL A 55 4.43 -8.74 1.81
CA VAL A 55 3.64 -7.52 2.07
C VAL A 55 2.25 -7.89 2.58
N LYS A 56 1.64 -8.97 2.07
CA LYS A 56 0.38 -9.50 2.60
C LYS A 56 0.54 -9.93 4.05
N THR A 57 1.65 -10.57 4.40
CA THR A 57 1.98 -10.91 5.79
C THR A 57 2.11 -9.66 6.67
N ASN A 58 2.77 -8.60 6.20
CA ASN A 58 2.84 -7.34 6.94
C ASN A 58 1.46 -6.66 7.08
N ALA A 59 0.63 -6.72 6.04
CA ALA A 59 -0.73 -6.21 6.10
C ALA A 59 -1.62 -7.04 7.03
N GLU A 60 -1.40 -8.36 7.12
CA GLU A 60 -2.04 -9.24 8.09
C GLU A 60 -1.67 -8.83 9.53
N TRP A 61 -0.39 -8.60 9.78
CA TRP A 61 0.09 -8.09 11.07
C TRP A 61 -0.51 -6.74 11.40
N TRP A 62 -0.75 -5.90 10.40
CA TRP A 62 -1.37 -4.60 10.60
C TRP A 62 -2.85 -4.72 10.98
N ILE A 63 -3.64 -5.52 10.25
CA ILE A 63 -5.07 -5.70 10.55
C ILE A 63 -5.30 -6.48 11.86
N THR A 64 -4.37 -7.36 12.24
CA THR A 64 -4.41 -8.09 13.53
C THR A 64 -3.87 -7.27 14.69
N GLY A 65 -3.35 -6.05 14.44
CA GLY A 65 -2.84 -5.15 15.47
C GLY A 65 -1.46 -5.53 16.01
N LYS A 66 -0.73 -6.44 15.35
CA LYS A 66 0.68 -6.75 15.67
C LYS A 66 1.62 -5.61 15.29
N ILE A 67 1.29 -4.86 14.24
CA ILE A 67 1.97 -3.61 13.89
C ILE A 67 0.98 -2.44 13.85
N SER A 68 1.45 -1.28 14.26
CA SER A 68 0.71 -0.03 14.26
C SER A 68 0.52 0.55 12.85
N ASP A 69 -0.43 1.48 12.72
CA ASP A 69 -0.62 2.23 11.48
C ASP A 69 0.67 2.93 11.01
N THR A 70 1.46 3.45 11.95
CA THR A 70 2.73 4.13 11.66
C THR A 70 3.76 3.15 11.11
N GLU A 71 3.91 1.98 11.75
CA GLU A 71 4.86 0.95 11.29
C GLU A 71 4.51 0.43 9.90
N PHE A 72 3.22 0.18 9.65
CA PHE A 72 2.77 -0.22 8.31
C PHE A 72 3.00 0.88 7.27
N THR A 73 2.75 2.14 7.63
CA THR A 73 3.00 3.29 6.74
C THR A 73 4.49 3.41 6.39
N VAL A 74 5.38 3.29 7.38
CA VAL A 74 6.84 3.32 7.17
C VAL A 74 7.29 2.14 6.29
N ALA A 75 6.74 0.95 6.51
CA ALA A 75 6.99 -0.20 5.64
C ALA A 75 6.59 0.13 4.20
N LEU A 76 5.35 0.56 3.95
CA LEU A 76 4.88 0.94 2.61
C LEU A 76 5.78 1.99 1.94
N GLN A 77 6.16 3.05 2.66
CA GLN A 77 7.07 4.07 2.15
C GLN A 77 8.40 3.48 1.71
N TYR A 78 8.97 2.57 2.52
CA TYR A 78 10.20 1.88 2.18
C TYR A 78 10.07 1.03 0.92
N LEU A 79 8.94 0.35 0.71
CA LEU A 79 8.70 -0.51 -0.44
C LEU A 79 8.53 0.25 -1.74
N ILE A 80 7.80 1.37 -1.68
CA ILE A 80 7.66 2.29 -2.79
C ILE A 80 9.02 2.90 -3.12
N LYS A 81 9.78 3.33 -2.11
CA LYS A 81 11.14 3.85 -2.28
C LYS A 81 12.10 2.83 -2.91
N LYS A 82 11.92 1.55 -2.63
CA LYS A 82 12.71 0.47 -3.22
C LYS A 82 12.21 0.01 -4.59
N GLY A 83 11.13 0.59 -5.12
CA GLY A 83 10.52 0.17 -6.38
C GLY A 83 9.91 -1.24 -6.32
N ILE A 84 9.67 -1.76 -5.12
CA ILE A 84 9.08 -3.10 -4.93
C ILE A 84 7.56 -3.05 -5.13
N ILE A 85 6.94 -1.97 -4.66
CA ILE A 85 5.56 -1.63 -4.98
C ILE A 85 5.59 -0.42 -5.89
N LEU A 86 5.07 -0.59 -7.10
CA LEU A 86 4.86 0.49 -8.04
C LEU A 86 3.42 0.97 -7.89
N VAL A 87 3.26 2.22 -7.48
CA VAL A 87 1.95 2.88 -7.40
C VAL A 87 1.84 3.86 -8.55
N ASN A 88 0.75 3.75 -9.32
CA ASN A 88 0.44 4.74 -10.33
C ASN A 88 -0.01 6.02 -9.63
N LEU A 89 0.88 7.02 -9.57
CA LEU A 89 0.51 8.38 -9.21
C LEU A 89 0.13 9.07 -10.52
N PRO A 90 -1.05 9.70 -10.63
CA PRO A 90 -1.31 10.56 -11.78
C PRO A 90 -0.21 11.61 -11.83
N THR A 91 0.57 11.60 -12.90
CA THR A 91 1.51 12.68 -13.19
C THR A 91 0.70 13.94 -13.41
N VAL A 92 0.86 14.91 -12.52
CA VAL A 92 0.31 16.28 -12.66
C VAL A 92 0.81 16.93 -13.94
#